data_AF-Q9HQC7-F1
#
_entry.id   AF-Q9HQC7-F1
#
_cell.length_a   1.000
_cell.length_b   1.000
_cell.length_c   1.000
_cell.angle_alpha   90.00
_cell.angle_beta   90.00
_cell.angle_gamma   90.00
#
_symmetry.space_group_name_H-M   'P 1'
#
loop_
_entity.id
_entity.type
_entity.pdbx_description
1 polymer ?
#
loop_
_entity_poly.entity_id
_entity_poly.type
_entity_poly.pdbx_seq_one_letter_code
_entity_poly.pdbx_strand_id
1 'polypeptide(L)'
;MKTPFRDRVELFANKDVLKDHYEPEEIRERDEEIDQYANALQDVVDGWEPDNVFVYGKTGVGKTAVTRYMMDALEYEADDRDGVDSVTSVEVNCHHHPSSYQAAIALVNELRGDTDSDPLTTGLSTSDVLNALFDEIEAREGTVLIVLDEIDNLDDDDMLLYQLPRAKTNGNIEDSQVAVVGISNDYTFRNDLSPKVQDTLCEREIKFPPYDANELVTILDDRAERALSSGVLTGGVIPQCAALAARDRGSARQAIDLLRESVNVAIEDERETVTEDDVETAVRRVERGRIKDSIKDLTTHGQYVLLAVTQTAIADDTPVRAKELYEVYADIAAEYASDPLSQRSVHDHLNDLSMLGFLRQHDRNYGRGGGQFFEYELDVDATMVQEAIADADDATV
;
A
#
# COMPACT_ATOMS: atom_id res chain seq x y z
N MET A 1 14.96 39.40 -4.52
CA MET A 1 15.32 38.07 -3.99
C MET A 1 15.89 37.26 -5.15
N LYS A 2 17.08 36.65 -5.04
CA LYS A 2 17.50 35.66 -6.03
C LYS A 2 16.66 34.41 -5.77
N THR A 3 15.88 33.98 -6.74
CA THR A 3 15.07 32.77 -6.62
C THR A 3 15.97 31.54 -6.71
N PRO A 4 15.77 30.50 -5.86
CA PRO A 4 16.44 29.21 -6.03
C PRO A 4 15.81 28.40 -7.19
N PHE A 5 14.63 28.79 -7.67
CA PHE A 5 13.92 28.13 -8.76
C PHE A 5 14.54 28.49 -10.12
N ARG A 6 14.72 27.47 -10.95
CA ARG A 6 15.23 27.59 -12.32
C ARG A 6 14.11 27.32 -13.32
N ASP A 7 14.17 27.96 -14.47
CA ASP A 7 13.42 27.52 -15.64
C ASP A 7 13.96 26.14 -16.03
N ARG A 8 13.07 25.14 -16.14
CA ARG A 8 13.42 23.77 -16.51
C ARG A 8 13.01 23.49 -17.94
N VAL A 9 13.66 22.51 -18.57
CA VAL A 9 13.19 21.98 -19.86
C VAL A 9 11.76 21.42 -19.66
N GLU A 10 10.82 21.87 -20.48
CA GLU A 10 9.40 21.52 -20.38
C GLU A 10 9.08 20.19 -21.09
N LEU A 11 9.49 19.08 -20.48
CA LEU A 11 9.16 17.74 -20.97
C LEU A 11 7.77 17.25 -20.52
N PHE A 12 7.27 17.77 -19.40
CA PHE A 12 5.94 17.43 -18.88
C PHE A 12 4.90 18.45 -19.35
N ALA A 13 3.81 17.95 -19.94
CA ALA A 13 2.58 18.71 -20.13
C ALA A 13 1.75 18.71 -18.84
N ASN A 14 1.65 17.55 -18.17
CA ASN A 14 1.03 17.39 -16.86
C ASN A 14 1.72 16.27 -16.07
N LYS A 15 2.67 16.63 -15.21
CA LYS A 15 3.43 15.65 -14.42
C LYS A 15 2.55 14.87 -13.43
N ASP A 16 1.42 15.43 -13.00
CA ASP A 16 0.57 14.82 -11.97
C ASP A 16 -0.09 13.52 -12.46
N VAL A 17 -0.25 13.35 -13.77
CA VAL A 17 -0.73 12.10 -14.41
C VAL A 17 0.15 10.89 -14.07
N LEU A 18 1.43 11.11 -13.76
CA LEU A 18 2.37 10.04 -13.37
C LEU A 18 2.52 9.91 -11.86
N LYS A 19 1.71 10.60 -11.04
CA LYS A 19 1.72 10.42 -9.59
C LYS A 19 0.74 9.32 -9.18
N ASP A 20 0.97 8.75 -8.00
CA ASP A 20 0.19 7.62 -7.48
C ASP A 20 -1.29 7.95 -7.24
N HIS A 21 -1.61 9.18 -6.85
CA HIS A 21 -2.99 9.65 -6.62
C HIS A 21 -3.75 9.99 -7.91
N TYR A 22 -3.16 9.83 -9.10
CA TYR A 22 -3.88 10.06 -10.34
C TYR A 22 -4.77 8.87 -10.67
N GLU A 23 -6.07 9.13 -10.67
CA GLU A 23 -7.10 8.19 -11.09
C GLU A 23 -7.36 8.38 -12.60
N PRO A 24 -7.14 7.34 -13.43
CA PRO A 24 -7.39 7.43 -14.85
C PRO A 24 -8.89 7.36 -15.15
N GLU A 25 -9.32 8.07 -16.19
CA GLU A 25 -10.73 8.06 -16.65
C GLU A 25 -11.16 6.68 -17.20
N GLU A 26 -10.20 5.89 -17.68
CA GLU A 26 -10.42 4.56 -18.24
C GLU A 26 -9.37 3.61 -17.66
N ILE A 27 -9.81 2.47 -17.15
CA ILE A 27 -8.92 1.41 -16.72
C ILE A 27 -8.53 0.56 -17.94
N ARG A 28 -7.22 0.40 -18.17
CA ARG A 28 -6.68 -0.43 -19.26
C ARG A 28 -6.19 -1.78 -18.73
N GLU A 29 -6.27 -2.80 -19.59
CA GLU A 29 -5.69 -4.14 -19.37
C GLU A 29 -6.26 -4.87 -18.13
N ARG A 30 -7.55 -4.62 -17.84
CA ARG A 30 -8.32 -5.27 -16.76
C ARG A 30 -9.74 -5.63 -17.16
N ASP A 31 -9.97 -5.83 -18.46
CA ASP A 31 -11.31 -6.12 -18.99
C ASP A 31 -11.91 -7.40 -18.35
N GLU A 32 -11.09 -8.44 -18.16
CA GLU A 32 -11.54 -9.69 -17.53
C GLU A 32 -11.91 -9.52 -16.05
N GLU A 33 -11.17 -8.70 -15.30
CA GLU A 33 -11.48 -8.42 -13.90
C GLU A 33 -12.70 -7.49 -13.76
N ILE A 34 -12.85 -6.51 -14.66
CA ILE A 34 -14.02 -5.64 -14.74
C ILE A 34 -15.28 -6.47 -15.03
N ASP A 35 -15.21 -7.40 -16.00
CA ASP A 35 -16.31 -8.31 -16.30
C ASP A 35 -16.66 -9.19 -15.09
N GLN A 36 -15.67 -9.72 -14.37
CA GLN A 36 -15.92 -10.50 -13.14
C GLN A 36 -16.59 -9.66 -12.06
N TYR A 37 -16.14 -8.42 -11.87
CA TYR A 37 -16.74 -7.47 -10.93
C TYR A 37 -18.18 -7.14 -11.30
N ALA A 38 -18.43 -6.81 -12.56
CA ALA A 38 -19.77 -6.51 -13.05
C ALA A 38 -20.73 -7.69 -12.82
N ASN A 39 -20.29 -8.92 -13.10
CA ASN A 39 -21.08 -10.12 -12.82
C ASN A 39 -21.33 -10.37 -11.32
N ALA A 40 -20.41 -9.95 -10.44
CA ALA A 40 -20.57 -10.08 -8.99
C ALA A 40 -21.52 -9.02 -8.42
N LEU A 41 -21.51 -7.81 -8.98
CA LEU A 41 -22.33 -6.68 -8.54
C LEU A 41 -23.68 -6.57 -9.25
N GLN A 42 -23.91 -7.36 -10.30
CA GLN A 42 -25.15 -7.37 -11.08
C GLN A 42 -26.39 -7.53 -10.20
N ASP A 43 -26.30 -8.32 -9.14
CA ASP A 43 -27.41 -8.58 -8.22
C ASP A 43 -27.91 -7.29 -7.54
N VAL A 44 -27.03 -6.31 -7.26
CA VAL A 44 -27.41 -4.99 -6.74
C VAL A 44 -28.35 -4.28 -7.70
N VAL A 45 -27.96 -4.26 -8.98
CA VAL A 45 -28.70 -3.58 -10.04
C VAL A 45 -30.03 -4.26 -10.34
N ASP A 46 -30.08 -5.58 -10.14
CA ASP A 46 -31.28 -6.38 -10.30
C ASP A 46 -32.21 -6.34 -9.05
N GLY A 47 -31.81 -5.62 -7.99
CA GLY A 47 -32.58 -5.44 -6.74
C GLY A 47 -32.53 -6.64 -5.79
N TRP A 48 -31.51 -7.48 -5.91
CA TRP A 48 -31.26 -8.61 -5.02
C TRP A 48 -30.21 -8.27 -3.96
N GLU A 49 -30.09 -9.13 -2.95
CA GLU A 49 -29.05 -8.98 -1.93
C GLU A 49 -27.66 -9.09 -2.59
N PRO A 50 -26.74 -8.15 -2.33
CA PRO A 50 -25.42 -8.17 -2.93
C PRO A 50 -24.54 -9.30 -2.39
N ASP A 51 -23.77 -9.92 -3.28
CA ASP A 51 -22.68 -10.82 -2.90
C ASP A 51 -21.50 -10.04 -2.31
N ASN A 52 -20.83 -10.62 -1.30
CA ASN A 52 -19.54 -10.10 -0.84
C ASN A 52 -18.43 -10.44 -1.84
N VAL A 53 -17.54 -9.48 -2.09
CA VAL A 53 -16.46 -9.61 -3.07
C VAL A 53 -15.10 -9.56 -2.37
N PHE A 54 -14.32 -10.61 -2.51
CA PHE A 54 -12.94 -10.66 -2.06
C PHE A 54 -11.98 -10.50 -3.25
N VAL A 55 -11.20 -9.43 -3.23
CA VAL A 55 -10.25 -9.07 -4.28
C VAL A 55 -8.83 -9.20 -3.77
N TYR A 56 -7.99 -9.91 -4.51
CA TYR A 56 -6.64 -10.18 -4.03
C TYR A 56 -5.59 -10.23 -5.15
N GLY A 57 -4.37 -9.85 -4.80
CA GLY A 57 -3.22 -9.82 -5.68
C GLY A 57 -2.15 -8.85 -5.21
N LYS A 58 -0.96 -8.88 -5.82
CA LYS A 58 0.18 -8.04 -5.40
C LYS A 58 -0.12 -6.53 -5.44
N THR A 59 0.72 -5.72 -4.83
CA THR A 59 0.60 -4.26 -4.85
C THR A 59 0.75 -3.66 -6.26
N GLY A 60 -0.05 -2.65 -6.58
CA GLY A 60 0.01 -1.91 -7.84
C GLY A 60 -0.42 -2.68 -9.09
N VAL A 61 -1.23 -3.73 -8.95
CA VAL A 61 -1.80 -4.51 -10.07
C VAL A 61 -3.21 -4.06 -10.51
N GLY A 62 -3.71 -2.94 -9.96
CA GLY A 62 -4.98 -2.34 -10.36
C GLY A 62 -6.19 -2.60 -9.45
N LYS A 63 -6.04 -3.34 -8.33
CA LYS A 63 -7.15 -3.71 -7.43
C LYS A 63 -7.98 -2.50 -6.97
N THR A 64 -7.39 -1.57 -6.22
CA THR A 64 -8.07 -0.37 -5.70
C THR A 64 -8.66 0.49 -6.81
N ALA A 65 -7.91 0.71 -7.91
CA ALA A 65 -8.37 1.52 -9.04
C ALA A 65 -9.59 0.92 -9.75
N VAL A 66 -9.60 -0.41 -9.98
CA VAL A 66 -10.76 -1.10 -10.54
C VAL A 66 -11.92 -1.10 -9.55
N THR A 67 -11.67 -1.36 -8.27
CA THR A 67 -12.74 -1.33 -7.27
C THR A 67 -13.45 0.02 -7.25
N ARG A 68 -12.70 1.14 -7.16
CA ARG A 68 -13.29 2.49 -7.19
C ARG A 68 -14.08 2.75 -8.46
N TYR A 69 -13.49 2.44 -9.62
CA TYR A 69 -14.18 2.55 -10.90
C TYR A 69 -15.50 1.78 -10.91
N MET A 70 -15.53 0.57 -10.35
CA MET A 70 -16.74 -0.24 -10.27
C MET A 70 -17.76 0.31 -9.27
N MET A 71 -17.32 0.87 -8.14
CA MET A 71 -18.22 1.52 -7.17
C MET A 71 -18.88 2.76 -7.80
N ASP A 72 -18.08 3.64 -8.42
CA ASP A 72 -18.57 4.83 -9.12
C ASP A 72 -19.55 4.47 -10.24
N ALA A 73 -19.21 3.45 -11.04
CA ALA A 73 -20.06 2.98 -12.13
C ALA A 73 -21.39 2.39 -11.61
N LEU A 74 -21.35 1.68 -10.48
CA LEU A 74 -22.55 1.08 -9.90
C LEU A 74 -23.48 2.12 -9.28
N GLU A 75 -22.94 3.10 -8.56
CA GLU A 75 -23.73 4.23 -8.05
C GLU A 75 -24.39 5.00 -9.20
N TYR A 76 -23.62 5.30 -10.25
CA TYR A 76 -24.14 5.95 -11.45
C TYR A 76 -25.28 5.16 -12.11
N GLU A 77 -25.11 3.85 -12.27
CA GLU A 77 -26.14 2.97 -12.86
C GLU A 77 -27.38 2.81 -11.98
N ALA A 78 -27.23 2.81 -10.65
CA ALA A 78 -28.36 2.76 -9.72
C ALA A 78 -29.18 4.06 -9.77
N ASP A 79 -28.52 5.22 -9.87
CA ASP A 79 -29.18 6.54 -9.96
C ASP A 79 -29.93 6.75 -11.29
N ASP A 80 -29.48 6.16 -12.40
CA ASP A 80 -30.12 6.29 -13.72
C ASP A 80 -31.29 5.31 -13.94
N ARG A 81 -31.40 4.24 -13.14
CA ARG A 81 -32.38 3.16 -13.33
C ARG A 81 -33.58 3.26 -12.40
N ASP A 82 -34.78 3.24 -12.98
CA ASP A 82 -36.02 3.16 -12.23
C ASP A 82 -36.18 1.82 -11.49
N GLY A 83 -36.42 1.86 -10.17
CA GLY A 83 -36.77 0.69 -9.35
C GLY A 83 -35.59 -0.07 -8.75
N VAL A 84 -34.38 0.48 -8.87
CA VAL A 84 -33.19 0.04 -8.14
C VAL A 84 -33.10 0.87 -6.86
N ASP A 85 -32.77 0.24 -5.73
CA ASP A 85 -32.55 0.96 -4.48
C ASP A 85 -31.30 1.85 -4.60
N SER A 86 -31.25 2.96 -3.85
CA SER A 86 -30.07 3.82 -3.85
C SER A 86 -28.84 3.05 -3.39
N VAL A 87 -27.73 3.23 -4.10
CA VAL A 87 -26.44 2.63 -3.76
C VAL A 87 -25.55 3.69 -3.13
N THR A 88 -24.87 3.36 -2.05
CA THR A 88 -23.84 4.21 -1.44
C THR A 88 -22.62 3.37 -1.16
N SER A 89 -21.48 3.76 -1.72
CA SER A 89 -20.19 3.15 -1.43
C SER A 89 -19.38 3.99 -0.45
N VAL A 90 -18.68 3.33 0.46
CA VAL A 90 -17.72 3.94 1.37
C VAL A 90 -16.45 3.12 1.41
N GLU A 91 -15.30 3.78 1.36
CA GLU A 91 -14.00 3.13 1.33
C GLU A 91 -13.16 3.51 2.56
N VAL A 92 -12.55 2.50 3.18
CA VAL A 92 -11.55 2.70 4.24
C VAL A 92 -10.31 1.87 3.93
N ASN A 93 -9.15 2.53 3.97
CA ASN A 93 -7.86 1.86 3.86
C ASN A 93 -7.37 1.39 5.24
N CYS A 94 -7.29 0.07 5.43
CA CYS A 94 -6.94 -0.57 6.70
C CYS A 94 -5.47 -0.39 7.09
N HIS A 95 -4.59 0.08 6.21
CA HIS A 95 -3.23 0.46 6.57
C HIS A 95 -3.21 1.66 7.53
N HIS A 96 -4.09 2.64 7.32
CA HIS A 96 -4.23 3.79 8.23
C HIS A 96 -5.12 3.48 9.45
N HIS A 97 -5.86 2.37 9.38
CA HIS A 97 -6.78 1.91 10.41
C HIS A 97 -6.57 0.41 10.70
N PRO A 98 -5.40 0.02 11.26
CA PRO A 98 -4.95 -1.38 11.40
C PRO A 98 -5.69 -2.19 12.49
N SER A 99 -6.96 -1.86 12.76
CA SER A 99 -7.83 -2.66 13.62
C SER A 99 -9.28 -2.47 13.20
N SER A 100 -10.09 -3.50 13.40
CA SER A 100 -11.53 -3.45 13.10
C SER A 100 -12.22 -2.30 13.84
N TYR A 101 -11.76 -1.96 15.04
CA TYR A 101 -12.27 -0.81 15.81
C TYR A 101 -11.99 0.54 15.11
N GLN A 102 -10.76 0.76 14.65
CA GLN A 102 -10.40 2.02 13.95
C GLN A 102 -11.07 2.11 12.59
N ALA A 103 -11.12 1.00 11.84
CA ALA A 103 -11.79 0.94 10.55
C ALA A 103 -13.29 1.22 10.70
N ALA A 104 -13.95 0.67 11.73
CA ALA A 104 -15.35 0.97 12.02
C ALA A 104 -15.59 2.46 12.33
N ILE A 105 -14.72 3.11 13.11
CA ILE A 105 -14.81 4.56 13.35
C ILE A 105 -14.67 5.34 12.04
N ALA A 106 -13.72 4.95 11.19
CA ALA A 106 -13.52 5.58 9.89
C ALA A 106 -14.77 5.44 9.02
N LEU A 107 -15.35 4.24 8.92
CA LEU A 107 -16.59 4.00 8.17
C LEU A 107 -17.77 4.84 8.67
N VAL A 108 -17.96 4.95 9.99
CA VAL A 108 -19.00 5.83 10.56
C VAL A 108 -18.78 7.28 10.11
N ASN A 109 -17.54 7.75 10.13
CA ASN A 109 -17.21 9.12 9.77
C ASN A 109 -17.35 9.39 8.26
N GLU A 110 -16.99 8.41 7.41
CA GLU A 110 -17.24 8.48 5.96
C GLU A 110 -18.73 8.53 5.67
N LEU A 111 -19.53 7.64 6.28
CA LEU A 111 -20.98 7.66 6.16
C LEU A 111 -21.56 9.01 6.63
N ARG A 112 -21.03 9.59 7.71
CA ARG A 112 -21.48 10.90 8.22
C ARG A 112 -21.00 12.10 7.41
N GLY A 113 -20.11 11.92 6.42
CA GLY A 113 -19.46 13.01 5.69
C GLY A 113 -20.42 14.03 5.08
N ASP A 114 -21.58 13.57 4.62
CA ASP A 114 -22.64 14.40 4.02
C ASP A 114 -23.80 14.73 4.99
N THR A 115 -23.59 14.51 6.29
CA THR A 115 -24.60 14.72 7.34
C THR A 115 -24.19 15.83 8.30
N ASP A 116 -25.14 16.36 9.06
CA ASP A 116 -24.88 17.31 10.16
C ASP A 116 -24.39 16.62 11.46
N SER A 117 -24.11 15.31 11.43
CA SER A 117 -23.71 14.52 12.60
C SER A 117 -22.26 14.78 12.99
N ASP A 118 -22.00 14.89 14.30
CA ASP A 118 -20.63 15.02 14.80
C ASP A 118 -19.80 13.75 14.47
N PRO A 119 -18.49 13.92 14.14
CA PRO A 119 -17.61 12.79 13.89
C PRO A 119 -17.47 11.93 15.15
N LEU A 120 -17.53 10.62 14.95
CA LEU A 120 -17.24 9.64 15.98
C LEU A 120 -15.76 9.70 16.34
N THR A 121 -15.48 9.76 17.64
CA THR A 121 -14.11 9.80 18.17
C THR A 121 -13.80 8.54 18.99
N THR A 122 -12.52 8.35 19.30
CA THR A 122 -12.08 7.22 20.13
C THR A 122 -12.55 7.34 21.58
N GLY A 123 -12.57 6.23 22.32
CA GLY A 123 -12.97 6.18 23.73
C GLY A 123 -14.36 5.59 23.98
N LEU A 124 -15.08 5.26 22.91
CA LEU A 124 -16.31 4.47 22.96
C LEU A 124 -16.01 2.97 23.09
N SER A 125 -16.98 2.20 23.56
CA SER A 125 -16.86 0.75 23.52
C SER A 125 -16.99 0.24 22.09
N THR A 126 -16.38 -0.91 21.79
CA THR A 126 -16.50 -1.55 20.46
C THR A 126 -17.96 -1.76 20.05
N SER A 127 -18.83 -2.11 21.00
CA SER A 127 -20.26 -2.27 20.75
C SER A 127 -20.95 -0.96 20.38
N ASP A 128 -20.60 0.15 21.05
CA ASP A 128 -21.18 1.46 20.72
C ASP A 128 -20.75 1.93 19.32
N VAL A 129 -19.49 1.67 18.94
CA VAL A 129 -18.98 1.99 17.59
C VAL A 129 -19.70 1.16 16.52
N LEU A 130 -19.86 -0.16 16.74
CA LEU A 130 -20.58 -1.02 15.80
C LEU A 130 -22.05 -0.66 15.67
N ASN A 131 -22.73 -0.37 16.79
CA ASN A 131 -24.12 0.08 16.75
C ASN A 131 -24.24 1.38 15.97
N ALA A 132 -23.35 2.35 16.22
CA ALA A 132 -23.33 3.58 15.43
C ALA A 132 -23.11 3.31 13.93
N LEU A 133 -22.22 2.39 13.57
CA LEU A 133 -22.01 1.99 12.16
C LEU A 133 -23.27 1.41 11.53
N PHE A 134 -23.95 0.48 12.21
CA PHE A 134 -25.18 -0.10 11.69
C PHE A 134 -26.33 0.90 11.64
N ASP A 135 -26.42 1.82 12.61
CA ASP A 135 -27.40 2.91 12.59
C ASP A 135 -27.21 3.81 11.35
N GLU A 136 -25.95 4.14 10.98
CA GLU A 136 -25.67 4.94 9.78
C GLU A 136 -25.94 4.18 8.48
N ILE A 137 -25.72 2.86 8.44
CA ILE A 137 -26.04 1.99 7.30
C ILE A 137 -27.56 1.89 7.12
N GLU A 138 -28.30 1.65 8.20
CA GLU A 138 -29.76 1.55 8.18
C GLU A 138 -30.40 2.87 7.72
N ALA A 139 -29.82 4.01 8.13
CA ALA A 139 -30.27 5.33 7.71
C ALA A 139 -30.14 5.61 6.20
N ARG A 140 -29.45 4.77 5.42
CA ARG A 140 -29.39 4.90 3.94
C ARG A 140 -30.63 4.37 3.23
N GLU A 141 -31.42 3.52 3.86
CA GLU A 141 -32.64 2.91 3.27
C GLU A 141 -32.39 2.26 1.88
N GLY A 142 -31.20 1.70 1.65
CA GLY A 142 -30.75 1.18 0.35
C GLY A 142 -29.58 0.21 0.46
N THR A 143 -28.76 0.09 -0.59
CA THR A 143 -27.58 -0.80 -0.59
C THR A 143 -26.31 -0.03 -0.25
N VAL A 144 -25.65 -0.43 0.85
CA VAL A 144 -24.37 0.15 1.27
C VAL A 144 -23.22 -0.81 0.93
N LEU A 145 -22.30 -0.37 0.08
CA LEU A 145 -21.09 -1.11 -0.27
C LEU A 145 -19.91 -0.61 0.55
N ILE A 146 -19.35 -1.50 1.35
CA ILE A 146 -18.22 -1.18 2.22
C ILE A 146 -16.96 -1.76 1.59
N VAL A 147 -16.11 -0.88 1.06
CA VAL A 147 -14.79 -1.23 0.56
C VAL A 147 -13.79 -1.14 1.71
N LEU A 148 -13.20 -2.27 2.07
CA LEU A 148 -12.08 -2.35 2.99
C LEU A 148 -10.83 -2.61 2.16
N ASP A 149 -9.99 -1.59 1.98
CA ASP A 149 -8.72 -1.72 1.25
C ASP A 149 -7.59 -2.16 2.19
N GLU A 150 -6.64 -2.91 1.63
CA GLU A 150 -5.49 -3.51 2.31
C GLU A 150 -5.85 -4.24 3.63
N ILE A 151 -6.89 -5.09 3.59
CA ILE A 151 -7.41 -5.81 4.77
C ILE A 151 -6.41 -6.73 5.45
N ASP A 152 -5.31 -7.06 4.77
CA ASP A 152 -4.17 -7.76 5.35
C ASP A 152 -3.53 -7.01 6.53
N ASN A 153 -3.74 -5.69 6.66
CA ASN A 153 -3.32 -4.91 7.82
C ASN A 153 -4.20 -5.11 9.07
N LEU A 154 -5.31 -5.86 8.98
CA LEU A 154 -6.13 -6.20 10.15
C LEU A 154 -5.58 -7.41 10.94
N ASP A 155 -4.58 -8.11 10.40
CA ASP A 155 -4.00 -9.33 10.97
C ASP A 155 -5.08 -10.36 11.37
N ASP A 156 -5.16 -10.71 12.66
CA ASP A 156 -6.13 -11.67 13.22
C ASP A 156 -7.48 -11.00 13.62
N ASP A 157 -7.64 -9.68 13.45
CA ASP A 157 -8.84 -8.94 13.86
C ASP A 157 -9.99 -9.06 12.84
N ASP A 158 -10.60 -10.25 12.83
CA ASP A 158 -11.72 -10.63 11.96
C ASP A 158 -13.07 -9.98 12.34
N MET A 159 -13.12 -9.11 13.35
CA MET A 159 -14.40 -8.62 13.91
C MET A 159 -15.26 -7.93 12.86
N LEU A 160 -14.72 -6.94 12.16
CA LEU A 160 -15.46 -6.16 11.16
C LEU A 160 -15.82 -7.04 9.95
N LEU A 161 -14.87 -7.88 9.51
CA LEU A 161 -15.03 -8.83 8.40
C LEU A 161 -16.11 -9.89 8.68
N TYR A 162 -16.39 -10.20 9.95
CA TYR A 162 -17.47 -11.10 10.35
C TYR A 162 -18.81 -10.38 10.55
N GLN A 163 -18.80 -9.18 11.15
CA GLN A 163 -20.03 -8.47 11.54
C GLN A 163 -20.75 -7.84 10.33
N LEU A 164 -20.02 -7.23 9.40
CA LEU A 164 -20.61 -6.55 8.24
C LEU A 164 -21.37 -7.53 7.32
N PRO A 165 -20.79 -8.64 6.81
CA PRO A 165 -21.52 -9.57 5.94
C PRO A 165 -22.73 -10.23 6.62
N ARG A 166 -22.80 -10.19 7.96
CA ARG A 166 -23.88 -10.81 8.75
C ARG A 166 -24.82 -9.78 9.35
N ALA A 167 -24.71 -8.50 9.03
CA ALA A 167 -25.47 -7.44 9.68
C ALA A 167 -26.98 -7.73 9.65
N LYS A 168 -27.51 -8.10 8.48
CA LYS A 168 -28.93 -8.46 8.31
C LYS A 168 -29.32 -9.74 9.03
N THR A 169 -28.50 -10.78 8.93
CA THR A 169 -28.73 -12.07 9.62
C THR A 169 -28.72 -11.91 11.14
N ASN A 170 -27.89 -11.01 11.67
CA ASN A 170 -27.79 -10.72 13.10
C ASN A 170 -28.89 -9.76 13.59
N GLY A 171 -29.70 -9.18 12.69
CA GLY A 171 -30.73 -8.19 13.02
C GLY A 171 -30.15 -6.83 13.42
N ASN A 172 -28.95 -6.49 12.93
CA ASN A 172 -28.35 -5.17 13.12
C ASN A 172 -28.90 -4.15 12.11
N ILE A 173 -29.38 -4.62 10.96
CA ILE A 173 -30.05 -3.84 9.90
C ILE A 173 -31.30 -4.61 9.44
N GLU A 174 -32.35 -3.91 9.00
CA GLU A 174 -33.63 -4.51 8.60
C GLU A 174 -33.98 -4.15 7.14
N ASP A 175 -34.03 -2.86 6.84
CA ASP A 175 -34.47 -2.33 5.54
C ASP A 175 -33.30 -2.19 4.55
N SER A 176 -32.12 -1.78 5.02
CA SER A 176 -30.91 -1.64 4.19
C SER A 176 -30.28 -2.99 3.81
N GLN A 177 -29.50 -2.99 2.73
CA GLN A 177 -28.57 -4.06 2.37
C GLN A 177 -27.13 -3.61 2.61
N VAL A 178 -26.25 -4.55 2.93
CA VAL A 178 -24.82 -4.29 3.05
C VAL A 178 -24.03 -5.40 2.37
N ALA A 179 -23.03 -5.02 1.57
CA ALA A 179 -22.01 -5.94 1.09
C ALA A 179 -20.62 -5.37 1.32
N VAL A 180 -19.68 -6.29 1.48
CA VAL A 180 -18.27 -5.97 1.73
C VAL A 180 -17.46 -6.30 0.49
N VAL A 181 -16.64 -5.34 0.08
CA VAL A 181 -15.56 -5.54 -0.88
C VAL A 181 -14.24 -5.52 -0.12
N GLY A 182 -13.68 -6.69 0.16
CA GLY A 182 -12.40 -6.82 0.86
C GLY A 182 -11.24 -6.92 -0.12
N ILE A 183 -10.29 -5.98 -0.08
CA ILE A 183 -9.11 -5.98 -0.94
C ILE A 183 -7.87 -6.36 -0.13
N SER A 184 -7.15 -7.39 -0.58
CA SER A 184 -5.88 -7.80 0.03
C SER A 184 -4.70 -7.74 -0.94
N ASN A 185 -3.56 -7.26 -0.45
CA ASN A 185 -2.29 -7.25 -1.17
C ASN A 185 -1.56 -8.61 -1.12
N ASP A 186 -2.06 -9.56 -0.34
CA ASP A 186 -1.49 -10.89 -0.19
C ASP A 186 -2.35 -11.98 -0.86
N TYR A 187 -1.70 -12.84 -1.65
CA TYR A 187 -2.34 -14.01 -2.28
C TYR A 187 -2.72 -15.10 -1.28
N THR A 188 -2.07 -15.14 -0.11
CA THR A 188 -2.29 -16.18 0.89
C THR A 188 -3.27 -15.78 1.98
N PHE A 189 -3.59 -14.49 2.13
CA PHE A 189 -4.45 -13.92 3.19
C PHE A 189 -5.76 -14.68 3.39
N ARG A 190 -6.39 -15.13 2.30
CA ARG A 190 -7.60 -15.96 2.38
C ARG A 190 -7.43 -17.16 3.31
N ASN A 191 -6.28 -17.82 3.30
CA ASN A 191 -6.02 -19.00 4.13
C ASN A 191 -5.78 -18.67 5.60
N ASP A 192 -5.43 -17.41 5.90
CA ASP A 192 -5.18 -16.93 7.25
C ASP A 192 -6.49 -16.48 7.93
N LEU A 193 -7.50 -16.08 7.13
CA LEU A 193 -8.85 -15.77 7.61
C LEU A 193 -9.48 -16.97 8.33
N SER A 194 -10.26 -16.70 9.38
CA SER A 194 -11.03 -17.76 10.03
C SER A 194 -12.06 -18.38 9.07
N PRO A 195 -12.39 -19.69 9.20
CA PRO A 195 -13.35 -20.34 8.30
C PRO A 195 -14.71 -19.62 8.23
N LYS A 196 -15.13 -18.96 9.32
CA LYS A 196 -16.39 -18.22 9.37
C LYS A 196 -16.39 -16.96 8.51
N VAL A 197 -15.24 -16.28 8.41
CA VAL A 197 -15.07 -15.09 7.57
C VAL A 197 -14.88 -15.50 6.13
N GLN A 198 -14.10 -16.56 5.85
CA GLN A 198 -13.98 -17.10 4.49
C GLN A 198 -15.34 -17.46 3.89
N ASP A 199 -16.21 -18.11 4.67
CA ASP A 199 -17.55 -18.52 4.22
C ASP A 199 -18.48 -17.34 3.87
N THR A 200 -18.21 -16.13 4.38
CA THR A 200 -19.09 -14.96 4.16
C THR A 200 -18.45 -13.85 3.33
N LEU A 201 -17.16 -13.57 3.49
CA LEU A 201 -16.46 -12.51 2.76
C LEU A 201 -16.05 -12.96 1.34
N CYS A 202 -15.74 -14.23 1.16
CA CYS A 202 -15.20 -14.77 -0.10
C CYS A 202 -16.27 -15.45 -0.97
N GLU A 203 -17.49 -14.92 -1.02
CA GLU A 203 -18.57 -15.46 -1.87
C GLU A 203 -18.21 -15.32 -3.35
N ARG A 204 -17.73 -14.13 -3.74
CA ARG A 204 -17.12 -13.87 -5.05
C ARG A 204 -15.67 -13.52 -4.88
N GLU A 205 -14.82 -14.18 -5.66
CA GLU A 205 -13.37 -14.00 -5.58
C GLU A 205 -12.83 -13.52 -6.92
N ILE A 206 -12.13 -12.37 -6.90
CA ILE A 206 -11.53 -11.79 -8.09
C ILE A 206 -10.02 -11.69 -7.86
N LYS A 207 -9.28 -12.48 -8.64
CA LYS A 207 -7.82 -12.51 -8.58
C LYS A 207 -7.26 -11.53 -9.59
N PHE A 208 -6.39 -10.63 -9.14
CA PHE A 208 -5.64 -9.74 -10.01
C PHE A 208 -4.22 -10.29 -10.24
N PRO A 209 -3.89 -10.76 -11.46
CA PRO A 209 -2.54 -11.19 -11.78
C PRO A 209 -1.57 -9.99 -11.93
N PRO A 210 -0.26 -10.20 -11.74
CA PRO A 210 0.73 -9.19 -12.13
C PRO A 210 0.62 -8.88 -13.61
N TYR A 211 0.81 -7.62 -14.00
CA TYR A 211 0.81 -7.22 -15.40
C TYR A 211 2.01 -7.81 -16.16
N ASP A 212 1.78 -8.23 -17.39
CA ASP A 212 2.84 -8.54 -18.34
C ASP A 212 3.42 -7.28 -19.01
N ALA A 213 4.50 -7.45 -19.76
CA ALA A 213 5.19 -6.33 -20.36
C ALA A 213 4.36 -5.59 -21.42
N ASN A 214 3.50 -6.27 -22.17
CA ASN A 214 2.67 -5.63 -23.19
C ASN A 214 1.54 -4.83 -22.54
N GLU A 215 0.91 -5.38 -21.50
CA GLU A 215 -0.12 -4.67 -20.74
C GLU A 215 0.46 -3.39 -20.11
N LEU A 216 1.65 -3.48 -19.53
CA LEU A 216 2.34 -2.31 -18.98
C LEU A 216 2.72 -1.28 -20.06
N VAL A 217 3.05 -1.71 -21.28
CA VAL A 217 3.28 -0.77 -22.40
C VAL A 217 2.00 0.02 -22.70
N THR A 218 0.84 -0.64 -22.82
CA THR A 218 -0.43 0.05 -23.06
C THR A 218 -0.74 1.08 -21.98
N ILE A 219 -0.55 0.71 -20.70
CA ILE A 219 -0.77 1.61 -19.56
C ILE A 219 0.19 2.81 -19.62
N LEU A 220 1.47 2.56 -19.88
CA LEU A 220 2.48 3.62 -19.96
C LEU A 220 2.27 4.55 -21.15
N ASP A 221 1.83 4.03 -22.30
CA ASP A 221 1.52 4.85 -23.48
C ASP A 221 0.38 5.83 -23.20
N ASP A 222 -0.75 5.38 -22.62
CA ASP A 222 -1.86 6.26 -22.22
C ASP A 222 -1.39 7.34 -21.22
N ARG A 223 -0.64 6.93 -20.19
CA ARG A 223 -0.11 7.86 -19.18
C ARG A 223 0.88 8.85 -19.79
N ALA A 224 1.75 8.41 -20.71
CA ALA A 224 2.72 9.26 -21.37
C ALA A 224 2.08 10.29 -22.30
N GLU A 225 1.04 9.90 -23.06
CA GLU A 225 0.32 10.80 -23.96
C GLU A 225 -0.32 11.97 -23.21
N ARG A 226 -0.84 11.71 -22.00
CA ARG A 226 -1.46 12.73 -21.14
C ARG A 226 -0.43 13.53 -20.32
N ALA A 227 0.70 12.91 -19.96
CA ALA A 227 1.68 13.51 -19.06
C ALA A 227 2.78 14.32 -19.76
N LEU A 228 3.17 13.93 -20.97
CA LEU A 228 4.39 14.40 -21.63
C LEU A 228 4.09 15.25 -22.86
N SER A 229 5.01 16.17 -23.16
CA SER A 229 5.02 16.87 -24.45
C SER A 229 5.29 15.88 -25.60
N SER A 230 4.77 16.16 -26.79
CA SER A 230 4.95 15.29 -27.96
C SER A 230 6.42 15.13 -28.34
N GLY A 231 6.86 13.90 -28.65
CA GLY A 231 8.21 13.62 -29.17
C GLY A 231 9.33 13.63 -28.13
N VAL A 232 9.00 13.66 -26.85
CA VAL A 232 9.97 13.65 -25.74
C VAL A 232 10.66 12.29 -25.55
N LEU A 233 9.95 11.19 -25.78
CA LEU A 233 10.46 9.84 -25.57
C LEU A 233 11.03 9.25 -26.85
N THR A 234 12.19 8.59 -26.75
CA THR A 234 12.62 7.63 -27.76
C THR A 234 11.80 6.34 -27.66
N GLY A 235 11.69 5.60 -28.78
CA GLY A 235 10.78 4.46 -28.89
C GLY A 235 11.08 3.26 -27.98
N GLY A 236 12.26 3.19 -27.35
CA GLY A 236 12.61 2.11 -26.44
C GLY A 236 12.32 2.37 -24.96
N VAL A 237 12.05 3.63 -24.57
CA VAL A 237 11.89 4.01 -23.14
C VAL A 237 10.69 3.30 -22.50
N ILE A 238 9.50 3.41 -23.09
CA ILE A 238 8.28 2.78 -22.57
C ILE A 238 8.43 1.24 -22.52
N PRO A 239 8.82 0.56 -23.62
CA PRO A 239 9.09 -0.88 -23.59
C PRO A 239 10.10 -1.31 -22.52
N GLN A 240 11.15 -0.52 -22.28
CA GLN A 240 12.15 -0.84 -21.27
C GLN A 240 11.60 -0.69 -19.85
N CYS A 241 10.89 0.40 -19.54
CA CYS A 241 10.22 0.59 -18.24
C CYS A 241 9.22 -0.55 -17.97
N ALA A 242 8.39 -0.88 -18.95
CA ALA A 242 7.41 -1.96 -18.88
C ALA A 242 8.09 -3.33 -18.66
N ALA A 243 9.12 -3.66 -19.45
CA ALA A 243 9.84 -4.93 -19.32
C ALA A 243 10.53 -5.08 -17.96
N LEU A 244 11.10 -4.01 -17.41
CA LEU A 244 11.74 -4.01 -16.10
C LEU A 244 10.71 -4.23 -14.98
N ALA A 245 9.58 -3.52 -15.02
CA ALA A 245 8.52 -3.66 -14.04
C ALA A 245 7.83 -5.03 -14.12
N ALA A 246 7.55 -5.54 -15.32
CA ALA A 246 7.01 -6.89 -15.54
C ALA A 246 7.93 -7.99 -14.99
N ARG A 247 9.25 -7.85 -15.18
CA ARG A 247 10.24 -8.81 -14.68
C ARG A 247 10.36 -8.81 -13.15
N ASP A 248 10.17 -7.65 -12.50
CA ASP A 248 10.27 -7.53 -11.05
C ASP A 248 8.95 -7.93 -10.35
N ARG A 249 7.88 -7.13 -10.52
CA ARG A 249 6.62 -7.30 -9.78
C ARG A 249 5.37 -7.35 -10.65
N GLY A 250 5.44 -6.97 -11.91
CA GLY A 250 4.26 -6.75 -12.78
C GLY A 250 3.36 -5.65 -12.24
N SER A 251 3.94 -4.56 -11.73
CA SER A 251 3.23 -3.47 -11.05
C SER A 251 3.16 -2.23 -11.94
N ALA A 252 1.96 -1.72 -12.21
CA ALA A 252 1.75 -0.49 -12.98
C ALA A 252 2.33 0.73 -12.24
N ARG A 253 2.17 0.78 -10.91
CA ARG A 253 2.77 1.83 -10.06
C ARG A 253 4.28 1.91 -10.27
N GLN A 254 4.96 0.76 -10.23
CA GLN A 254 6.40 0.70 -10.48
C GLN A 254 6.77 1.16 -11.90
N ALA A 255 6.02 0.71 -12.92
CA ALA A 255 6.27 1.10 -14.30
C ALA A 255 6.15 2.63 -14.48
N ILE A 256 5.10 3.22 -13.89
CA ILE A 256 4.82 4.66 -13.94
C ILE A 256 5.90 5.45 -13.17
N ASP A 257 6.33 4.97 -12.00
CA ASP A 257 7.43 5.56 -11.24
C ASP A 257 8.73 5.59 -12.05
N LEU A 258 9.07 4.48 -12.72
CA LEU A 258 10.26 4.37 -13.57
C LEU A 258 10.19 5.36 -14.74
N LEU A 259 9.05 5.44 -15.44
CA LEU A 259 8.86 6.40 -16.52
C LEU A 259 9.02 7.84 -16.00
N ARG A 260 8.33 8.19 -14.91
CA ARG A 260 8.39 9.53 -14.30
C ARG A 260 9.82 9.91 -13.93
N GLU A 261 10.58 8.98 -13.35
CA GLU A 261 11.95 9.25 -12.94
C GLU A 261 12.91 9.31 -14.13
N SER A 262 12.68 8.52 -15.19
CA SER A 262 13.45 8.61 -16.44
C SER A 262 13.33 9.99 -17.08
N VAL A 263 12.13 10.58 -17.09
CA VAL A 263 11.93 11.95 -17.57
C VAL A 263 12.62 12.98 -16.64
N ASN A 264 12.62 12.77 -15.32
CA ASN A 264 13.35 13.66 -14.40
C ASN A 264 14.86 13.66 -14.64
N VAL A 265 15.45 12.49 -14.90
CA VAL A 265 16.88 12.37 -15.24
C VAL A 265 17.22 13.22 -16.48
N ALA A 266 16.41 13.15 -17.53
CA ALA A 266 16.61 13.96 -18.73
C ALA A 266 16.48 15.47 -18.47
N ILE A 267 15.51 15.88 -17.65
CA ILE A 267 15.33 17.29 -17.26
C ILE A 267 16.54 17.82 -16.48
N GLU A 268 17.06 17.03 -15.55
CA GLU A 268 18.22 17.40 -14.75
C GLU A 268 19.50 17.55 -15.58
N ASP A 269 19.63 16.74 -16.63
CA ASP A 269 20.72 16.80 -17.60
C ASP A 269 20.49 17.87 -18.70
N GLU A 270 19.44 18.69 -18.58
CA GLU A 270 19.06 19.74 -19.54
C GLU A 270 18.86 19.19 -20.98
N ARG A 271 18.38 17.94 -21.11
CA ARG A 271 18.09 17.29 -22.39
C ARG A 271 16.61 17.41 -22.75
N GLU A 272 16.35 17.55 -24.05
CA GLU A 272 14.99 17.64 -24.63
C GLU A 272 14.40 16.26 -24.99
N THR A 273 15.17 15.18 -24.82
CA THR A 273 14.77 13.82 -25.20
C THR A 273 15.20 12.82 -24.14
N VAL A 274 14.29 11.91 -23.82
CA VAL A 274 14.48 10.80 -22.88
C VAL A 274 14.86 9.54 -23.66
N THR A 275 15.89 8.87 -23.19
CA THR A 275 16.55 7.72 -23.82
C THR A 275 16.55 6.51 -22.89
N GLU A 276 16.85 5.33 -23.42
CA GLU A 276 16.95 4.09 -22.65
C GLU A 276 18.00 4.16 -21.52
N ASP A 277 19.07 4.96 -21.70
CA ASP A 277 20.09 5.20 -20.67
C ASP A 277 19.52 5.93 -19.43
N ASP A 278 18.46 6.73 -19.62
CA ASP A 278 17.76 7.40 -18.54
C ASP A 278 16.99 6.42 -17.67
N VAL A 279 16.45 5.36 -18.28
CA VAL A 279 15.73 4.30 -17.57
C VAL A 279 16.66 3.53 -16.65
N GLU A 280 17.88 3.21 -17.10
CA GLU A 280 18.88 2.55 -16.26
C GLU A 280 19.30 3.40 -15.05
N THR A 281 19.35 4.72 -15.25
CA THR A 281 19.61 5.66 -14.16
C THR A 281 18.40 5.78 -13.23
N ALA A 282 17.18 5.81 -13.77
CA ALA A 282 15.94 5.87 -13.02
C ALA A 282 15.73 4.64 -12.12
N VAL A 283 16.03 3.42 -12.60
CA VAL A 283 15.96 2.19 -11.78
C VAL A 283 16.74 2.35 -10.49
N ARG A 284 18.01 2.75 -10.59
CA ARG A 284 18.89 2.94 -9.43
C ARG A 284 18.37 4.02 -8.48
N ARG A 285 17.78 5.09 -9.01
CA ARG A 285 17.18 6.18 -8.21
C ARG A 285 15.91 5.73 -7.49
N VAL A 286 15.02 5.01 -8.17
CA VAL A 286 13.78 4.49 -7.58
C VAL A 286 14.09 3.46 -6.50
N GLU A 287 15.03 2.54 -6.74
CA GLU A 287 15.47 1.57 -5.73
C GLU A 287 16.06 2.24 -4.48
N ARG A 288 16.96 3.23 -4.69
CA ARG A 288 17.52 4.02 -3.59
C ARG A 288 16.45 4.80 -2.82
N GLY A 289 15.49 5.40 -3.52
CA GLY A 289 14.37 6.12 -2.91
C GLY A 289 13.53 5.21 -2.01
N ARG A 290 13.15 4.02 -2.51
CA ARG A 290 12.37 3.04 -1.74
C ARG A 290 13.07 2.61 -0.46
N ILE A 291 14.36 2.28 -0.52
CA ILE A 291 15.12 1.91 0.67
C ILE A 291 15.15 3.07 1.67
N LYS A 292 15.37 4.31 1.19
CA LYS A 292 15.36 5.50 2.04
C LYS A 292 14.02 5.71 2.74
N ASP A 293 12.91 5.57 2.02
CA ASP A 293 11.58 5.71 2.59
C ASP A 293 11.30 4.58 3.61
N SER A 294 11.63 3.33 3.28
CA SER A 294 11.49 2.20 4.21
C SER A 294 12.34 2.34 5.48
N ILE A 295 13.50 3.02 5.41
CA ILE A 295 14.31 3.33 6.61
C ILE A 295 13.65 4.42 7.45
N LYS A 296 13.00 5.41 6.83
CA LYS A 296 12.28 6.49 7.53
C LYS A 296 11.05 5.98 8.29
N ASP A 297 10.40 4.95 7.76
CA ASP A 297 9.23 4.32 8.39
C ASP A 297 9.58 3.41 9.59
N LEU A 298 10.86 3.10 9.79
CA LEU A 298 11.30 2.38 10.98
C LEU A 298 11.04 3.20 12.24
N THR A 299 10.72 2.50 13.33
CA THR A 299 10.74 3.12 14.66
C THR A 299 12.11 3.74 14.95
N THR A 300 12.16 4.80 15.75
CA THR A 300 13.40 5.48 16.15
C THR A 300 14.48 4.51 16.65
N HIS A 301 14.10 3.53 17.48
CA HIS A 301 15.05 2.51 17.92
C HIS A 301 15.42 1.50 16.83
N GLY A 302 14.51 1.16 15.91
CA GLY A 302 14.83 0.41 14.70
C GLY A 302 15.91 1.10 13.86
N GLN A 303 15.82 2.43 13.70
CA GLN A 303 16.85 3.24 13.03
C GLN A 303 18.18 3.20 13.80
N TYR A 304 18.17 3.33 15.13
CA TYR A 304 19.41 3.23 15.93
C TYR A 304 20.06 1.86 15.86
N VAL A 305 19.26 0.78 15.83
CA VAL A 305 19.77 -0.58 15.65
C VAL A 305 20.36 -0.74 14.25
N LEU A 306 19.69 -0.24 13.21
CA LEU A 306 20.23 -0.26 11.85
C LEU A 306 21.52 0.57 11.73
N LEU A 307 21.58 1.74 12.40
CA LEU A 307 22.77 2.58 12.46
C LEU A 307 23.92 1.86 13.18
N ALA A 308 23.64 1.12 14.26
CA ALA A 308 24.64 0.31 14.95
C ALA A 308 25.26 -0.73 14.02
N VAL A 309 24.44 -1.48 13.29
CA VAL A 309 24.94 -2.46 12.30
C VAL A 309 25.71 -1.76 11.18
N THR A 310 25.26 -0.58 10.75
CA THR A 310 25.93 0.22 9.71
C THR A 310 27.31 0.70 10.17
N GLN A 311 27.45 1.21 11.39
CA GLN A 311 28.73 1.63 11.94
C GLN A 311 29.69 0.43 12.09
N THR A 312 29.21 -0.72 12.55
CA THR A 312 30.02 -1.95 12.63
C THR A 312 30.43 -2.45 11.24
N ALA A 313 29.55 -2.35 10.24
CA ALA A 313 29.87 -2.71 8.86
C ALA A 313 30.93 -1.80 8.23
N ILE A 314 30.86 -0.48 8.49
CA ILE A 314 31.87 0.49 8.04
C ILE A 314 33.24 0.21 8.66
N ALA A 315 33.27 -0.34 9.89
CA ALA A 315 34.48 -0.76 10.57
C ALA A 315 35.02 -2.13 10.10
N ASP A 316 34.40 -2.77 9.10
CA ASP A 316 34.70 -4.13 8.62
C ASP A 316 34.55 -5.23 9.71
N ASP A 317 33.71 -5.00 10.72
CA ASP A 317 33.52 -5.90 11.87
C ASP A 317 32.26 -6.78 11.74
N THR A 318 31.61 -6.82 10.57
CA THR A 318 30.47 -7.71 10.26
C THR A 318 30.92 -8.99 9.54
N PRO A 319 30.20 -10.13 9.68
CA PRO A 319 28.97 -10.34 10.45
C PRO A 319 29.24 -10.38 11.96
N VAL A 320 28.35 -9.76 12.74
CA VAL A 320 28.54 -9.51 14.18
C VAL A 320 27.39 -10.06 15.02
N ARG A 321 27.65 -10.49 16.25
CA ARG A 321 26.62 -11.04 17.16
C ARG A 321 25.71 -9.93 17.69
N ALA A 322 24.43 -10.26 17.91
CA ALA A 322 23.46 -9.34 18.55
C ALA A 322 23.96 -8.74 19.87
N LYS A 323 24.75 -9.49 20.65
CA LYS A 323 25.30 -9.02 21.93
C LYS A 323 26.31 -7.87 21.73
N GLU A 324 27.15 -7.96 20.71
CA GLU A 324 28.16 -6.94 20.41
C GLU A 324 27.50 -5.71 19.79
N LEU A 325 26.50 -5.92 18.92
CA LEU A 325 25.65 -4.85 18.40
C LEU A 325 24.91 -4.07 19.49
N TYR A 326 24.51 -4.74 20.58
CA TYR A 326 23.84 -4.06 21.69
C TYR A 326 24.71 -2.97 22.33
N GLU A 327 26.03 -3.20 22.43
CA GLU A 327 26.95 -2.22 23.01
C GLU A 327 27.01 -0.97 22.13
N VAL A 328 27.17 -1.16 20.80
CA VAL A 328 27.16 -0.06 19.81
C VAL A 328 25.81 0.66 19.77
N TYR A 329 24.70 -0.08 19.78
CA TYR A 329 23.35 0.49 19.84
C TYR A 329 23.12 1.33 21.09
N ALA A 330 23.58 0.87 22.26
CA ALA A 330 23.40 1.60 23.51
C ALA A 330 24.15 2.93 23.50
N ASP A 331 25.35 2.97 22.91
CA ASP A 331 26.12 4.19 22.71
C ASP A 331 25.40 5.16 21.75
N ILE A 332 24.85 4.66 20.63
CA ILE A 332 24.06 5.46 19.68
C ILE A 332 22.79 6.02 20.35
N ALA A 333 22.02 5.19 21.05
CA ALA A 333 20.81 5.64 21.74
C ALA A 333 21.14 6.77 22.74
N ALA A 334 22.25 6.65 23.47
CA ALA A 334 22.73 7.68 24.39
C ALA A 334 23.17 8.97 23.67
N GLU A 335 23.81 8.88 22.50
CA GLU A 335 24.17 10.04 21.66
C GLU A 335 22.94 10.83 21.23
N TYR A 336 21.86 10.12 20.90
CA TYR A 336 20.56 10.69 20.54
C TYR A 336 19.64 10.96 21.74
N ALA A 337 20.19 11.01 22.96
CA ALA A 337 19.46 11.31 24.20
C ALA A 337 18.22 10.42 24.45
N SER A 338 18.26 9.18 23.97
CA SER A 338 17.21 8.16 24.14
C SER A 338 17.65 7.08 25.12
N ASP A 339 16.72 6.60 25.95
CA ASP A 339 17.00 5.48 26.84
C ASP A 339 17.14 4.18 26.03
N PRO A 340 18.20 3.36 26.24
CA PRO A 340 18.38 2.13 25.49
C PRO A 340 17.31 1.11 25.85
N LEU A 341 16.77 0.43 24.83
CA LEU A 341 15.87 -0.69 25.01
C LEU A 341 16.59 -1.91 25.61
N SER A 342 15.79 -2.91 25.99
CA SER A 342 16.32 -4.20 26.44
C SER A 342 17.05 -4.93 25.31
N GLN A 343 18.02 -5.79 25.65
CA GLN A 343 18.68 -6.66 24.67
C GLN A 343 17.70 -7.52 23.87
N ARG A 344 16.57 -7.91 24.49
CA ARG A 344 15.52 -8.68 23.81
C ARG A 344 14.84 -7.84 22.73
N SER A 345 14.47 -6.61 23.03
CA SER A 345 13.84 -5.69 22.08
C SER A 345 14.78 -5.35 20.90
N VAL A 346 16.08 -5.18 21.17
CA VAL A 346 17.09 -4.99 20.11
C VAL A 346 17.20 -6.23 19.23
N HIS A 347 17.13 -7.43 19.82
CA HIS A 347 17.08 -8.66 19.04
C HIS A 347 15.81 -8.76 18.18
N ASP A 348 14.67 -8.33 18.69
CA ASP A 348 13.42 -8.26 17.92
C ASP A 348 13.59 -7.31 16.71
N HIS A 349 14.13 -6.09 16.92
CA HIS A 349 14.46 -5.18 15.82
C HIS A 349 15.47 -5.75 14.80
N LEU A 350 16.50 -6.47 15.25
CA LEU A 350 17.46 -7.11 14.33
C LEU A 350 16.79 -8.17 13.44
N ASN A 351 15.83 -8.91 13.99
CA ASN A 351 15.03 -9.85 13.20
C ASN A 351 14.14 -9.10 12.21
N ASP A 352 13.44 -8.05 12.65
CA ASP A 352 12.57 -7.23 11.79
C ASP A 352 13.37 -6.64 10.62
N LEU A 353 14.55 -6.05 10.90
CA LEU A 353 15.45 -5.50 9.88
C LEU A 353 15.98 -6.57 8.92
N SER A 354 16.16 -7.80 9.39
CA SER A 354 16.54 -8.93 8.53
C SER A 354 15.38 -9.38 7.64
N MET A 355 14.15 -9.40 8.18
CA MET A 355 12.94 -9.70 7.42
C MET A 355 12.65 -8.63 6.35
N LEU A 356 12.91 -7.36 6.67
CA LEU A 356 12.82 -6.23 5.74
C LEU A 356 13.95 -6.22 4.69
N GLY A 357 14.97 -7.09 4.82
CA GLY A 357 16.07 -7.21 3.88
C GLY A 357 17.17 -6.16 4.03
N PHE A 358 17.18 -5.37 5.11
CA PHE A 358 18.29 -4.46 5.40
C PHE A 358 19.52 -5.20 5.90
N LEU A 359 19.32 -6.36 6.54
CA LEU A 359 20.36 -7.18 7.13
C LEU A 359 20.32 -8.61 6.58
N ARG A 360 21.49 -9.23 6.41
CA ARG A 360 21.61 -10.69 6.31
C ARG A 360 21.83 -11.28 7.68
N GLN A 361 20.99 -12.25 8.05
CA GLN A 361 21.14 -13.03 9.27
C GLN A 361 21.82 -14.37 8.98
N HIS A 362 22.90 -14.66 9.72
CA HIS A 362 23.66 -15.90 9.63
C HIS A 362 23.41 -16.77 10.87
N ASP A 363 22.80 -17.95 10.72
CA ASP A 363 22.66 -18.92 11.81
C ASP A 363 23.99 -19.63 12.07
N ARG A 364 24.49 -19.51 13.31
CA ARG A 364 25.70 -20.19 13.79
C ARG A 364 25.31 -21.20 14.85
N ASN A 365 25.27 -22.48 14.45
CA ASN A 365 25.03 -23.60 15.36
C ASN A 365 26.31 -24.41 15.57
N TYR A 366 26.88 -24.35 16.78
CA TYR A 366 28.10 -25.09 17.16
C TYR A 366 27.81 -26.36 17.97
N GLY A 367 26.56 -26.85 17.94
CA GLY A 367 26.17 -28.11 18.58
C GLY A 367 26.20 -28.09 20.10
N ARG A 368 26.20 -29.28 20.71
CA ARG A 368 25.89 -29.54 22.14
C ARG A 368 26.69 -28.72 23.18
N GLY A 369 27.82 -28.12 22.82
CA GLY A 369 28.64 -27.31 23.72
C GLY A 369 28.84 -25.86 23.30
N GLY A 370 28.48 -25.47 22.08
CA GLY A 370 28.81 -24.16 21.52
C GLY A 370 27.64 -23.16 21.48
N GLY A 371 26.42 -23.62 21.75
CA GLY A 371 25.21 -22.81 21.62
C GLY A 371 24.83 -22.54 20.15
N GLN A 372 23.65 -21.95 19.98
CA GLN A 372 23.16 -21.41 18.72
C GLN A 372 23.03 -19.91 18.88
N PHE A 373 23.53 -19.14 17.92
CA PHE A 373 23.40 -17.69 17.91
C PHE A 373 23.34 -17.18 16.47
N PHE A 374 22.84 -15.96 16.32
CA PHE A 374 22.79 -15.26 15.03
C PHE A 374 23.92 -14.22 14.95
N GLU A 375 24.51 -14.11 13.76
CA GLU A 375 25.36 -12.98 13.37
C GLU A 375 24.66 -12.18 12.26
N TYR A 376 24.84 -10.86 12.25
CA TYR A 376 24.14 -9.95 11.36
C TYR A 376 25.14 -9.15 10.51
N GLU A 377 24.82 -8.96 9.24
CA GLU A 377 25.61 -8.22 8.25
C GLU A 377 24.70 -7.24 7.52
N LEU A 378 25.20 -6.04 7.21
CA LEU A 378 24.44 -5.07 6.42
C LEU A 378 24.28 -5.56 4.97
N ASP A 379 23.05 -5.58 4.44
CA ASP A 379 22.75 -5.98 3.05
C ASP A 379 22.43 -4.78 2.14
N VAL A 380 22.50 -3.56 2.67
CA VAL A 380 22.26 -2.32 1.96
C VAL A 380 23.49 -1.41 1.98
N ASP A 381 23.53 -0.41 1.10
CA ASP A 381 24.64 0.54 1.06
C ASP A 381 24.68 1.39 2.35
N ALA A 382 25.83 1.38 3.04
CA ALA A 382 26.01 2.09 4.30
C ALA A 382 25.81 3.61 4.20
N THR A 383 26.17 4.21 3.05
CA THR A 383 25.98 5.65 2.80
C THR A 383 24.49 5.95 2.64
N MET A 384 23.73 5.06 2.01
CA MET A 384 22.29 5.19 1.89
C MET A 384 21.57 5.18 3.25
N VAL A 385 22.00 4.30 4.17
CA VAL A 385 21.45 4.28 5.54
C VAL A 385 21.76 5.58 6.27
N GLN A 386 23.01 6.05 6.22
CA GLN A 386 23.41 7.29 6.88
C GLN A 386 22.62 8.51 6.36
N GLU A 387 22.45 8.62 5.04
CA GLU A 387 21.63 9.68 4.44
C GLU A 387 20.14 9.58 4.80
N ALA A 388 19.59 8.37 4.92
CA ALA A 388 18.20 8.17 5.28
C ALA A 388 17.90 8.61 6.73
N ILE A 389 18.79 8.25 7.66
CA ILE A 389 18.65 8.59 9.08
C ILE A 389 18.90 10.09 9.32
N ALA A 390 19.91 10.68 8.68
CA ALA A 390 20.18 12.12 8.81
C ALA A 390 18.99 12.97 8.36
N ASP A 391 18.31 12.58 7.28
CA ASP A 391 17.09 13.25 6.79
C ASP A 391 15.89 13.09 7.75
N ALA A 392 15.81 11.99 8.51
CA ALA A 392 14.73 11.73 9.46
C ALA A 392 14.89 12.55 10.74
N ASP A 393 16.13 12.72 11.21
CA ASP A 393 16.44 13.55 12.38
C ASP A 393 16.16 15.04 12.12
N ASP A 394 16.49 15.56 10.94
CA ASP A 394 16.18 16.94 10.54
C ASP A 394 14.66 17.23 10.47
N ALA A 395 13.82 16.20 10.35
CA ALA A 395 12.35 16.35 10.38
C ALA A 395 11.76 16.33 11.80
N THR A 396 12.54 15.91 12.81
CA THR A 396 12.09 15.73 14.20
C THR A 396 12.47 16.91 15.12
N VAL A 397 13.23 17.88 14.61
CA VAL A 397 13.67 19.12 15.31
C VAL A 397 12.94 20.34 14.76
#